data_AF-A0A1R1YEI4-F1
#
_entry.id   AF-A0A1R1YEI4-F1
#
_cell.length_a   1.000
_cell.length_b   1.000
_cell.length_c   1.000
_cell.angle_alpha   90.00
_cell.angle_beta   90.00
_cell.angle_gamma   90.00
#
_symmetry.space_group_name_H-M   'P 1'
#
loop_
_entity.id
_entity.type
_entity.pdbx_description
1 polymer ?
#
loop_
_entity_poly.entity_id
_entity_poly.type
_entity_poly.pdbx_seq_one_letter_code
_entity_poly.pdbx_strand_id
1 'polypeptide(L)'
;MKGNKGINIVELQEKFAAIQAELKKALDAVESDDYKASFGILSKVTKYIVENCEGLGLALENVPFDGFDGPKFWRTLNQCWIFSLEHAASCANKNRSKQRPQTESNSESQKSSEETDKLNDGEDKKDLKQEENIPIFSAEYIVNLQQDVVAWSESLACYGLVDYEMGFWETDIMDTLESIRKAIDQPVQ
;
A
#
# COMPACT_ATOMS: atom_id res chain seq x y z
N MET A 1 -43.22 -17.25 6.43
CA MET A 1 -42.15 -18.24 6.73
C MET A 1 -40.98 -17.95 5.81
N LYS A 2 -40.07 -17.04 6.20
CA LYS A 2 -38.84 -16.78 5.42
C LYS A 2 -37.92 -17.98 5.67
N GLY A 3 -37.71 -18.79 4.64
CA GLY A 3 -36.89 -20.00 4.76
C GLY A 3 -35.51 -19.65 5.29
N ASN A 4 -35.06 -20.39 6.30
CA ASN A 4 -33.66 -20.49 6.66
C ASN A 4 -32.89 -20.86 5.38
N LYS A 5 -32.24 -19.87 4.74
CA LYS A 5 -31.09 -20.16 3.91
C LYS A 5 -30.04 -20.66 4.90
N GLY A 6 -29.92 -21.97 5.05
CA GLY A 6 -28.82 -22.56 5.80
C GLY A 6 -27.54 -22.00 5.20
N ILE A 7 -26.79 -21.23 5.98
CA ILE A 7 -25.49 -20.71 5.58
C ILE A 7 -24.67 -21.94 5.18
N ASN A 8 -24.26 -22.01 3.92
CA ASN A 8 -23.42 -23.10 3.46
C ASN A 8 -22.00 -22.83 3.98
N ILE A 9 -21.68 -23.44 5.12
CA ILE A 9 -20.41 -23.24 5.82
C ILE A 9 -19.23 -23.57 4.91
N VAL A 10 -19.34 -24.61 4.06
CA VAL A 10 -18.30 -25.01 3.12
C VAL A 10 -18.05 -23.91 2.08
N GLU A 11 -19.12 -23.40 1.47
CA GLU A 11 -19.03 -22.30 0.50
C GLU A 11 -18.44 -21.03 1.14
N LEU A 12 -18.80 -20.76 2.40
CA LEU A 12 -18.28 -19.60 3.12
C LEU A 12 -16.78 -19.75 3.44
N GLN A 13 -16.35 -20.95 3.85
CA GLN A 13 -14.94 -21.27 4.05
C GLN A 13 -14.14 -21.15 2.74
N GLU A 14 -14.69 -21.59 1.61
CA GLU A 14 -14.08 -21.41 0.30
C GLU A 14 -13.91 -19.93 -0.08
N LYS A 15 -14.92 -19.09 0.19
CA LYS A 15 -14.83 -17.63 -0.01
C LYS A 15 -13.74 -17.01 0.87
N PHE A 16 -13.67 -17.39 2.14
CA PHE A 16 -12.60 -16.89 3.04
C PHE A 16 -11.21 -17.37 2.60
N ALA A 17 -11.07 -18.62 2.17
CA ALA A 17 -9.82 -19.13 1.63
C ALA A 17 -9.40 -18.36 0.37
N ALA A 18 -10.34 -18.03 -0.51
CA ALA A 18 -10.08 -17.19 -1.68
C ALA A 18 -9.64 -15.77 -1.29
N ILE A 19 -10.33 -15.13 -0.34
CA ILE A 19 -9.94 -13.80 0.18
C ILE A 19 -8.52 -13.86 0.75
N GLN A 20 -8.22 -14.86 1.59
CA GLN A 20 -6.89 -15.02 2.18
C GLN A 20 -5.80 -15.24 1.12
N ALA A 21 -6.10 -16.02 0.07
CA ALA A 21 -5.17 -16.23 -1.04
C ALA A 21 -4.89 -14.93 -1.80
N GLU A 22 -5.91 -14.10 -2.05
CA GLU A 22 -5.71 -12.78 -2.68
C GLU A 22 -4.95 -11.81 -1.78
N LEU A 23 -5.24 -11.77 -0.48
CA LEU A 23 -4.47 -10.96 0.47
C LEU A 23 -3.00 -11.38 0.51
N LYS A 24 -2.71 -12.69 0.47
CA LYS A 24 -1.34 -13.20 0.38
C LYS A 24 -0.65 -12.71 -0.90
N LYS A 25 -1.31 -12.80 -2.06
CA LYS A 25 -0.77 -12.27 -3.33
C LYS A 25 -0.48 -10.77 -3.26
N ALA A 26 -1.32 -10.01 -2.56
CA ALA A 26 -1.08 -8.58 -2.35
C ALA A 26 0.20 -8.32 -1.56
N LEU A 27 0.49 -9.13 -0.54
CA LEU A 27 1.72 -9.05 0.24
C LEU A 27 2.94 -9.53 -0.56
N ASP A 28 2.82 -10.62 -1.32
CA ASP A 28 3.89 -11.11 -2.21
C ASP A 28 4.28 -10.03 -3.26
N ALA A 29 3.31 -9.24 -3.71
CA ALA A 29 3.55 -8.09 -4.59
C ALA A 29 4.28 -6.94 -3.88
N VAL A 30 4.01 -6.66 -2.60
CA VAL A 30 4.78 -5.71 -1.79
C VAL A 30 6.23 -6.17 -1.65
N GLU A 31 6.45 -7.45 -1.36
CA GLU A 31 7.80 -8.03 -1.26
C GLU A 31 8.58 -7.94 -2.59
N SER A 32 7.87 -7.87 -3.72
CA SER A 32 8.44 -7.70 -5.05
C SER A 32 8.54 -6.24 -5.50
N ASP A 33 8.29 -5.27 -4.61
CA ASP A 33 8.21 -3.82 -4.89
C ASP A 33 7.15 -3.43 -5.95
N ASP A 34 6.18 -4.31 -6.26
CA ASP A 34 5.05 -4.01 -7.15
C ASP A 34 3.84 -3.50 -6.34
N TYR A 35 3.97 -2.26 -5.88
CA TYR A 35 2.94 -1.60 -5.07
C TYR A 35 1.64 -1.34 -5.84
N LYS A 36 1.73 -1.17 -7.17
CA LYS A 36 0.55 -0.98 -8.02
C LYS A 36 -0.28 -2.25 -8.10
N ALA A 37 0.36 -3.41 -8.26
CA ALA A 37 -0.34 -4.70 -8.22
C ALA A 37 -0.90 -4.96 -6.82
N SER A 38 -0.11 -4.72 -5.77
CA SER A 38 -0.54 -4.90 -4.38
C SER A 38 -1.82 -4.12 -4.06
N PHE A 39 -1.82 -2.80 -4.30
CA PHE A 39 -2.96 -1.95 -3.98
C PHE A 39 -4.16 -2.28 -4.88
N GLY A 40 -3.91 -2.63 -6.15
CA GLY A 40 -4.97 -3.10 -7.04
C GLY A 40 -5.65 -4.38 -6.55
N ILE A 41 -4.92 -5.31 -5.93
CA ILE A 41 -5.48 -6.52 -5.32
C ILE A 41 -6.24 -6.15 -4.03
N LEU A 42 -5.63 -5.36 -3.15
CA LEU A 42 -6.28 -4.92 -1.90
C LEU A 42 -7.59 -4.20 -2.17
N SER A 43 -7.63 -3.25 -3.11
CA SER A 43 -8.86 -2.53 -3.47
C SER A 43 -9.95 -3.48 -3.98
N LYS A 44 -9.59 -4.46 -4.83
CA LYS A 44 -10.55 -5.45 -5.34
C LYS A 44 -11.11 -6.33 -4.23
N VAL A 45 -10.24 -6.80 -3.34
CA VAL A 45 -10.62 -7.65 -2.21
C VAL A 45 -11.50 -6.88 -1.23
N THR A 46 -11.11 -5.67 -0.84
CA THR A 46 -11.89 -4.82 0.07
C THR A 46 -13.25 -4.50 -0.53
N LYS A 47 -13.31 -4.10 -1.81
CA LYS A 47 -14.58 -3.88 -2.50
C LYS A 47 -15.48 -5.12 -2.47
N TYR A 48 -14.95 -6.29 -2.79
CA TYR A 48 -15.71 -7.55 -2.73
C TYR A 48 -16.25 -7.83 -1.32
N ILE A 49 -15.42 -7.63 -0.28
CA ILE A 49 -15.81 -7.82 1.12
C ILE A 49 -16.94 -6.87 1.51
N VAL A 50 -16.83 -5.59 1.15
CA VAL A 50 -17.83 -4.55 1.45
C VAL A 50 -19.15 -4.87 0.76
N GLU A 51 -19.11 -5.24 -0.53
CA GLU A 51 -20.31 -5.57 -1.31
C GLU A 51 -21.00 -6.86 -0.84
N ASN A 52 -20.27 -7.76 -0.18
CA ASN A 52 -20.76 -9.09 0.22
C ASN A 52 -20.71 -9.32 1.73
N CYS A 53 -20.59 -8.27 2.55
CA CYS A 53 -20.34 -8.40 4.00
C CYS A 53 -21.42 -9.22 4.73
N GLU A 54 -22.70 -9.05 4.39
CA GLU A 54 -23.80 -9.85 4.91
C GLU A 54 -23.70 -11.32 4.47
N GLY A 55 -23.41 -11.55 3.20
CA GLY A 55 -23.25 -12.90 2.63
C GLY A 55 -22.02 -13.64 3.15
N LEU A 56 -21.01 -12.90 3.61
CA LEU A 56 -19.82 -13.41 4.29
C LEU A 56 -20.04 -13.63 5.79
N GLY A 57 -21.19 -13.25 6.33
CA GLY A 57 -21.46 -13.33 7.75
C GLY A 57 -20.71 -12.30 8.60
N LEU A 58 -20.10 -11.29 7.98
CA LEU A 58 -19.34 -10.24 8.68
C LEU A 58 -20.23 -9.19 9.33
N ALA A 59 -21.44 -9.01 8.79
CA ALA A 59 -22.44 -8.07 9.29
C ALA A 59 -23.55 -8.77 10.11
N LEU A 60 -23.39 -10.05 10.44
CA LEU A 60 -24.38 -10.78 11.23
C LEU A 60 -24.17 -10.56 12.73
N GLU A 61 -25.26 -10.41 13.48
CA GLU A 61 -25.22 -10.35 14.95
C GLU A 61 -24.72 -11.66 15.58
N ASN A 62 -24.89 -12.78 14.88
CA ASN A 62 -24.45 -14.10 15.33
C ASN A 62 -23.30 -14.62 14.45
N VAL A 63 -22.37 -15.34 15.08
CA VAL A 63 -21.26 -15.99 14.37
C VAL A 63 -21.79 -16.96 13.30
N PRO A 64 -21.28 -16.88 12.06
CA PRO A 64 -21.77 -17.69 10.95
C PRO A 64 -21.44 -19.19 11.09
N PHE A 65 -20.36 -19.52 11.80
CA PHE A 65 -19.98 -20.90 12.15
C PHE A 65 -18.97 -20.91 13.33
N ASP A 66 -18.83 -22.06 13.98
CA ASP A 66 -17.91 -22.24 15.10
C ASP A 66 -16.46 -21.95 14.70
N GLY A 67 -15.79 -21.10 15.49
CA GLY A 67 -14.41 -20.70 15.25
C GLY A 67 -14.23 -19.54 14.25
N PHE A 68 -15.32 -18.98 13.71
CA PHE A 68 -15.25 -17.71 12.99
C PHE A 68 -15.00 -16.55 13.96
N ASP A 69 -14.04 -15.70 13.62
CA ASP A 69 -13.68 -14.51 14.39
C ASP A 69 -13.66 -13.29 13.44
N GLY A 70 -14.80 -12.60 13.38
CA GLY A 70 -15.00 -11.40 12.56
C GLY A 70 -14.00 -10.29 12.93
N PRO A 71 -13.83 -9.92 14.21
CA PRO A 71 -12.82 -8.96 14.64
C PRO A 71 -11.40 -9.32 14.18
N LYS A 72 -11.01 -10.60 14.25
CA LYS A 72 -9.70 -11.06 13.75
C LYS A 72 -9.58 -10.96 12.23
N PHE A 73 -10.66 -11.24 11.50
CA PHE A 73 -10.69 -11.05 10.05
C PHE A 73 -10.45 -9.58 9.69
N TRP A 74 -11.20 -8.65 10.28
CA TRP A 74 -11.05 -7.21 10.02
C TRP A 74 -9.66 -6.70 10.40
N ARG A 75 -9.14 -7.08 11.57
CA ARG A 75 -7.75 -6.78 11.95
C ARG A 75 -6.76 -7.26 10.90
N THR A 76 -6.94 -8.46 10.35
CA THR A 76 -6.04 -9.00 9.33
C THR A 76 -6.10 -8.16 8.05
N LEU A 77 -7.30 -7.82 7.58
CA LEU A 77 -7.48 -6.96 6.40
C LEU A 77 -6.83 -5.59 6.58
N ASN A 78 -7.06 -4.95 7.74
CA ASN A 78 -6.50 -3.64 8.04
C ASN A 78 -4.97 -3.71 8.13
N GLN A 79 -4.41 -4.74 8.74
CA GLN A 79 -2.97 -4.94 8.81
C GLN A 79 -2.34 -5.15 7.41
N CYS A 80 -3.02 -5.85 6.50
CA CYS A 80 -2.56 -5.94 5.11
C CYS A 80 -2.50 -4.57 4.43
N TRP A 81 -3.50 -3.71 4.66
CA TRP A 81 -3.50 -2.34 4.16
C TRP A 81 -2.36 -1.51 4.75
N ILE A 82 -2.25 -1.45 6.08
CA ILE A 82 -1.21 -0.67 6.76
C ILE A 82 0.19 -1.13 6.35
N PHE A 83 0.45 -2.44 6.36
CA PHE A 83 1.74 -2.99 5.95
C PHE A 83 2.14 -2.56 4.53
N SER A 84 1.19 -2.61 3.59
CA SER A 84 1.42 -2.26 2.19
C SER A 84 1.64 -0.75 2.01
N LEU A 85 0.87 0.06 2.75
CA LEU A 85 0.98 1.53 2.74
C LEU A 85 2.30 2.00 3.37
N GLU A 86 2.71 1.43 4.50
CA GLU A 86 3.97 1.76 5.17
C GLU A 86 5.19 1.41 4.32
N HIS A 87 5.16 0.26 3.61
CA HIS A 87 6.22 -0.10 2.68
C HIS A 87 6.28 0.86 1.49
N ALA A 88 5.13 1.18 0.89
CA ALA A 88 5.06 2.17 -0.18
C ALA A 88 5.60 3.54 0.24
N ALA A 89 5.18 4.03 1.42
CA ALA A 89 5.65 5.29 1.98
C ALA A 89 7.17 5.28 2.24
N SER A 90 7.68 4.16 2.76
CA SER A 90 9.11 3.98 3.02
C SER A 90 9.93 4.01 1.73
N CYS A 91 9.44 3.40 0.65
CA CYS A 91 10.11 3.41 -0.66
C CYS A 91 10.06 4.78 -1.34
N ALA A 92 8.93 5.50 -1.23
CA ALA A 92 8.86 6.90 -1.67
C ALA A 92 9.89 7.78 -0.94
N ASN A 93 10.10 7.56 0.37
CA ASN A 93 11.10 8.30 1.15
C ASN A 93 12.57 7.90 0.86
N LYS A 94 12.87 6.62 0.58
CA LYS A 94 14.23 6.15 0.22
C LYS A 94 14.75 6.78 -1.07
N ASN A 95 13.89 7.03 -2.05
CA ASN A 95 14.25 7.74 -3.28
C ASN A 95 14.72 9.18 -3.01
N ARG A 96 14.31 9.78 -1.88
CA ARG A 96 14.77 11.10 -1.43
C ARG A 96 16.16 11.09 -0.81
N SER A 97 16.56 9.99 -0.15
CA SER A 97 17.84 9.90 0.57
C SER A 97 19.05 9.66 -0.34
N LYS A 98 18.84 9.12 -1.56
CA LYS A 98 19.91 8.89 -2.54
C LYS A 98 20.28 10.14 -3.38
N GLN A 99 19.59 11.26 -3.21
CA GLN A 99 19.81 12.51 -3.98
C GLN A 99 20.75 13.54 -3.33
N ARG A 100 21.59 13.16 -2.35
CA ARG A 100 22.62 14.08 -1.83
C ARG A 100 23.98 13.78 -2.51
N PRO A 101 24.41 14.54 -3.53
CA PRO A 101 25.83 14.65 -3.79
C PRO A 101 26.44 15.30 -2.54
N GLN A 102 27.27 14.56 -1.82
CA GLN A 102 28.13 15.15 -0.81
C GLN A 102 29.18 15.99 -1.54
N THR A 103 28.85 17.25 -1.79
CA THR A 103 29.84 18.28 -2.06
C THR A 103 30.46 18.68 -0.72
N GLU A 104 31.69 18.23 -0.52
CA GLU A 104 32.76 18.83 0.28
C GLU A 104 32.58 18.94 1.81
N SER A 105 33.38 18.13 2.51
CA SER A 105 34.21 18.64 3.60
C SER A 105 35.57 17.99 3.49
N ASN A 106 36.42 18.64 2.69
CA ASN A 106 37.83 18.35 2.58
C ASN A 106 38.57 19.05 3.73
N SER A 107 39.15 18.26 4.62
CA SER A 107 40.22 18.66 5.53
C SER A 107 41.13 17.44 5.69
N GLU A 108 42.17 17.31 4.86
CA GLU A 108 43.53 17.12 5.37
C GLU A 108 44.59 17.30 4.26
N SER A 109 45.70 17.92 4.63
CA SER A 109 46.83 18.27 3.77
C SER A 109 47.68 17.07 3.37
N GLN A 110 48.29 17.07 2.18
CA GLN A 110 49.76 17.04 1.95
C GLN A 110 50.15 16.66 0.50
N LYS A 111 50.73 17.63 -0.21
CA LYS A 111 52.02 17.60 -0.94
C LYS A 111 52.48 16.30 -1.65
N SER A 112 52.59 16.32 -2.98
CA SER A 112 53.86 16.22 -3.73
C SER A 112 53.63 16.28 -5.25
N SER A 113 54.62 16.87 -5.92
CA SER A 113 54.87 17.06 -7.36
C SER A 113 54.76 15.81 -8.25
N GLU A 114 54.31 15.97 -9.50
CA GLU A 114 55.16 15.87 -10.71
C GLU A 114 54.37 16.13 -11.99
N GLU A 115 55.09 16.66 -12.97
CA GLU A 115 54.71 17.23 -14.25
C GLU A 115 54.60 16.14 -15.33
N THR A 116 53.63 16.21 -16.24
CA THR A 116 53.81 15.82 -17.67
C THR A 116 52.59 16.16 -18.53
N ASP A 117 52.88 16.85 -19.64
CA ASP A 117 52.03 17.08 -20.82
C ASP A 117 51.36 15.82 -21.38
N LYS A 118 50.10 15.94 -21.84
CA LYS A 118 49.75 15.91 -23.28
C LYS A 118 48.23 15.93 -23.52
N LEU A 119 47.88 16.69 -24.57
CA LEU A 119 46.61 16.80 -25.27
C LEU A 119 45.91 15.45 -25.53
N ASN A 120 44.58 15.43 -25.38
CA ASN A 120 43.73 14.66 -26.28
C ASN A 120 42.31 15.25 -26.36
N ASP A 121 41.97 15.69 -27.57
CA ASP A 121 40.62 15.89 -28.08
C ASP A 121 39.79 14.61 -27.97
N GLY A 122 38.48 14.77 -27.78
CA GLY A 122 37.55 13.65 -27.87
C GLY A 122 36.27 13.88 -27.08
N GLU A 123 35.40 14.74 -27.60
CA GLU A 123 33.98 14.72 -27.28
C GLU A 123 33.41 13.32 -27.55
N ASP A 124 32.83 12.68 -26.54
CA ASP A 124 31.67 11.79 -26.74
C ASP A 124 30.92 11.63 -25.41
N LYS A 125 30.00 12.56 -25.22
CA LYS A 125 29.03 12.63 -24.12
C LYS A 125 27.75 11.99 -24.62
N LYS A 126 27.46 10.74 -24.24
CA LYS A 126 26.13 10.14 -24.45
C LYS A 126 25.63 9.31 -23.27
N ASP A 127 24.67 9.94 -22.59
CA ASP A 127 23.45 9.35 -22.07
C ASP A 127 23.55 8.37 -20.89
N LEU A 128 24.02 8.92 -19.76
CA LEU A 128 23.43 8.57 -18.47
C LEU A 128 21.96 8.99 -18.51
N LYS A 129 21.08 8.04 -18.88
CA LYS A 129 19.65 8.19 -18.67
C LYS A 129 19.43 8.52 -17.20
N GLN A 130 19.02 9.77 -16.94
CA GLN A 130 18.41 10.13 -15.68
C GLN A 130 17.29 9.12 -15.46
N GLU A 131 17.43 8.26 -14.45
CA GLU A 131 16.28 7.57 -13.88
C GLU A 131 15.37 8.68 -13.40
N GLU A 132 14.42 9.08 -14.26
CA GLU A 132 13.32 9.93 -13.88
C GLU A 132 12.74 9.28 -12.62
N ASN A 133 12.68 10.07 -11.55
CA ASN A 133 12.14 9.68 -10.27
C ASN A 133 10.61 9.53 -10.47
N ILE A 134 10.20 8.48 -11.17
CA ILE A 134 8.80 8.21 -11.47
C ILE A 134 8.18 7.89 -10.10
N PRO A 135 7.28 8.76 -9.60
CA PRO A 135 6.65 8.50 -8.32
C PRO A 135 5.91 7.17 -8.42
N ILE A 136 6.10 6.31 -7.40
CA ILE A 136 5.52 4.96 -7.31
C ILE A 136 4.00 4.99 -7.61
N PHE A 137 3.35 6.08 -7.20
CA PHE A 137 1.97 6.38 -7.50
C PHE A 137 1.81 7.81 -8.02
N SER A 138 0.88 8.01 -8.95
CA SER A 138 0.39 9.35 -9.30
C SER A 138 -0.46 9.93 -8.17
N ALA A 139 -0.40 11.25 -7.95
CA ALA A 139 -1.28 11.92 -6.99
C ALA A 139 -2.77 11.65 -7.24
N GLU A 140 -3.19 11.60 -8.52
CA GLU A 140 -4.57 11.28 -8.91
C GLU A 140 -5.00 9.88 -8.41
N TYR A 141 -4.13 8.87 -8.56
CA TYR A 141 -4.39 7.52 -8.07
C TYR A 141 -4.61 7.48 -6.55
N ILE A 142 -3.80 8.22 -5.78
CA ILE A 142 -3.95 8.28 -4.32
C ILE A 142 -5.27 8.95 -3.94
N VAL A 143 -5.67 10.03 -4.63
CA VAL A 143 -6.95 10.70 -4.38
C VAL A 143 -8.14 9.79 -4.72
N ASN A 144 -8.09 9.07 -5.84
CA ASN A 144 -9.14 8.11 -6.19
C ASN A 144 -9.24 6.98 -5.16
N LEU A 145 -8.09 6.49 -4.67
CA LEU A 145 -8.07 5.48 -3.62
C LEU A 145 -8.62 5.98 -2.29
N GLN A 146 -8.33 7.23 -1.91
CA GLN A 146 -8.94 7.88 -0.75
C GLN A 146 -10.47 7.96 -0.87
N GLN A 147 -10.99 8.28 -2.05
CA GLN A 147 -12.45 8.29 -2.30
C GLN A 147 -13.06 6.89 -2.19
N ASP A 148 -12.39 5.86 -2.72
CA ASP A 148 -12.83 4.47 -2.59
C ASP A 148 -12.88 4.04 -1.11
N VAL A 149 -11.86 4.39 -0.32
CA VAL A 149 -11.78 4.09 1.12
C VAL A 149 -12.95 4.72 1.89
N VAL A 150 -13.28 5.98 1.61
CA VAL A 150 -14.44 6.66 2.19
C VAL A 150 -15.74 5.94 1.79
N ALA A 151 -15.92 5.62 0.51
CA ALA A 151 -17.13 4.94 0.03
C ALA A 151 -17.31 3.54 0.65
N TRP A 152 -16.21 2.80 0.85
CA TRP A 152 -16.24 1.53 1.56
C TRP A 152 -16.64 1.70 3.02
N SER A 153 -16.09 2.70 3.71
CA SER A 153 -16.43 3.01 5.09
C SER A 153 -17.91 3.37 5.24
N GLU A 154 -18.44 4.27 4.39
CA GLU A 154 -19.85 4.64 4.38
C GLU A 154 -20.76 3.42 4.18
N SER A 155 -20.36 2.48 3.31
CA SER A 155 -21.09 1.24 3.07
C SER A 155 -21.07 0.29 4.28
N LEU A 156 -19.99 0.31 5.08
CA LEU A 156 -19.83 -0.50 6.28
C LEU A 156 -20.45 0.14 7.53
N ALA A 157 -20.65 1.46 7.52
CA ALA A 157 -21.17 2.23 8.65
C ALA A 157 -22.57 1.77 9.07
N CYS A 158 -23.43 1.36 8.13
CA CYS A 158 -24.78 0.87 8.43
C CYS A 158 -24.78 -0.46 9.22
N TYR A 159 -23.65 -1.19 9.21
CA TYR A 159 -23.46 -2.42 9.96
C TYR A 159 -22.62 -2.22 11.24
N GLY A 160 -22.16 -1.00 11.54
CA GLY A 160 -21.25 -0.73 12.64
C GLY A 160 -19.82 -1.24 12.41
N LEU A 161 -19.42 -1.48 11.15
CA LEU A 161 -18.14 -2.11 10.78
C LEU A 161 -17.06 -1.09 10.38
N VAL A 162 -17.06 0.10 11.00
CA VAL A 162 -16.03 1.16 10.84
C VAL A 162 -15.23 1.37 12.14
N ASP A 163 -15.57 0.63 13.21
CA ASP A 163 -14.89 0.71 14.50
C ASP A 163 -13.52 -0.02 14.48
N TYR A 164 -12.53 0.51 15.20
CA TYR A 164 -11.20 -0.07 15.33
C TYR A 164 -11.17 -1.51 15.86
N GLU A 165 -12.13 -1.88 16.71
CA GLU A 165 -12.19 -3.24 17.26
C GLU A 165 -12.99 -4.20 16.38
N MET A 166 -13.93 -3.67 15.58
CA MET A 166 -14.96 -4.47 14.92
C MET A 166 -14.97 -4.38 13.39
N GLY A 167 -14.15 -3.53 12.78
CA GLY A 167 -14.32 -3.17 11.38
C GLY A 167 -13.12 -2.55 10.68
N PHE A 168 -13.40 -1.79 9.64
CA PHE A 168 -12.42 -1.22 8.72
C PHE A 168 -11.75 0.04 9.29
N TRP A 169 -10.42 0.09 9.29
CA TRP A 169 -9.64 1.19 9.86
C TRP A 169 -9.49 2.36 8.87
N GLU A 170 -10.60 2.99 8.52
CA GLU A 170 -10.64 4.10 7.56
C GLU A 170 -9.61 5.19 7.92
N THR A 171 -9.65 5.68 9.15
CA THR A 171 -8.79 6.79 9.60
C THR A 171 -7.31 6.51 9.42
N ASP A 172 -6.81 5.35 9.87
CA ASP A 172 -5.39 5.01 9.79
C ASP A 172 -4.93 4.80 8.33
N ILE A 173 -5.80 4.20 7.52
CA ILE A 173 -5.56 4.01 6.08
C ILE A 173 -5.49 5.38 5.39
N MET A 174 -6.43 6.27 5.68
CA MET A 174 -6.49 7.63 5.13
C MET A 174 -5.28 8.47 5.55
N ASP A 175 -4.89 8.41 6.82
CA ASP A 175 -3.71 9.13 7.34
C ASP A 175 -2.42 8.68 6.64
N THR A 176 -2.28 7.38 6.40
CA THR A 176 -1.12 6.83 5.71
C THR A 176 -1.12 7.20 4.22
N LEU A 177 -2.28 7.16 3.55
CA LEU A 177 -2.44 7.63 2.17
C LEU A 177 -2.11 9.11 2.02
N GLU A 178 -2.55 9.95 2.97
CA GLU A 178 -2.26 11.38 2.97
C GLU A 178 -0.77 11.65 3.19
N SER A 179 -0.10 10.83 4.01
CA SER A 179 1.36 10.87 4.16
C SER A 179 2.08 10.56 2.84
N ILE A 180 1.64 9.52 2.11
CA ILE A 180 2.18 9.15 0.79
C ILE A 180 1.95 10.30 -0.21
N ARG A 181 0.75 10.87 -0.24
CA ARG A 181 0.41 11.99 -1.13
C ARG A 181 1.31 13.20 -0.87
N LYS A 182 1.49 13.59 0.39
CA LYS A 182 2.39 14.70 0.77
C LYS A 182 3.84 14.43 0.35
N ALA A 183 4.29 13.18 0.39
CA ALA A 183 5.62 12.81 -0.09
C ALA A 183 5.76 12.98 -1.62
N ILE A 184 4.68 12.77 -2.39
CA ILE A 184 4.64 12.98 -3.84
C ILE A 184 4.59 14.47 -4.21
N ASP A 185 3.77 15.27 -3.51
CA ASP A 185 3.53 16.68 -3.85
C ASP A 185 4.65 17.63 -3.39
N GLN A 186 5.56 17.20 -2.51
CA GLN A 186 6.66 18.07 -2.07
C GLN A 186 7.72 18.24 -3.18
N PRO A 187 7.97 19.48 -3.66
CA PRO A 187 9.07 19.71 -4.59
C PRO A 187 10.39 19.32 -3.92
N VAL A 188 11.26 18.66 -4.69
CA VAL A 188 12.67 18.46 -4.35
C VAL A 188 13.26 19.84 -4.08
N GLN A 189 13.50 20.18 -2.81
CA GLN A 189 14.25 21.37 -2.42
C GLN A 189 15.74 21.10 -2.55
#